data_AF-A0A2V8MVH4-F1
#
_entry.id   AF-A0A2V8MVH4-F1
#
_cell.length_a   1.000
_cell.length_b   1.000
_cell.length_c   1.000
_cell.angle_alpha   90.00
_cell.angle_beta   90.00
_cell.angle_gamma   90.00
#
_symmetry.space_group_name_H-M   'P 1'
#
loop_
_entity.id
_entity.type
_entity.pdbx_description
1 polymer ?
#
loop_
_entity_poly.entity_id
_entity_poly.type
_entity_poly.pdbx_seq_one_letter_code
_entity_poly.pdbx_strand_id
1 'polypeptide(L)' 'MKTKLRKFAGLLSARFREPSVCAACGAEFSCGASLRGCWCSEIKLDEATRAELGSRYRGCLCRECLERLAVDNAV' A
#
# COMPACT_ATOMS: atom_id res chain seq x y z
N MET A 1 -45.57 4.39 1.20
CA MET A 1 -44.57 4.18 0.12
C MET A 1 -43.32 5.04 0.36
N LYS A 2 -42.50 4.73 1.38
CA LYS A 2 -41.33 5.57 1.77
C LYS A 2 -40.13 4.70 2.16
N THR A 3 -39.66 3.83 1.26
CA THR A 3 -38.58 2.87 1.54
C THR A 3 -37.66 2.65 0.34
N LYS A 4 -37.29 3.73 -0.35
CA LYS A 4 -36.29 3.70 -1.45
C LYS A 4 -35.10 4.64 -1.21
N LEU A 5 -34.74 4.92 0.05
CA LEU A 5 -33.65 5.84 0.38
C LEU A 5 -32.52 5.21 1.20
N ARG A 6 -32.19 3.93 0.94
CA ARG A 6 -31.02 3.26 1.53
C ARG A 6 -30.03 2.69 0.50
N LYS A 7 -30.31 2.80 -0.81
CA LYS A 7 -29.46 2.23 -1.88
C LYS A 7 -28.40 3.18 -2.44
N PHE A 8 -28.41 4.47 -2.08
CA PHE A 8 -27.47 5.46 -2.63
C PHE A 8 -26.18 5.65 -1.80
N ALA A 9 -26.06 5.01 -0.64
CA ALA A 9 -24.84 5.08 0.17
C ALA A 9 -23.73 4.11 -0.28
N GLY A 10 -23.97 3.26 -1.29
CA GLY A 10 -23.01 2.24 -1.76
C GLY A 10 -22.08 2.68 -2.89
N LEU A 11 -22.33 3.81 -3.56
CA LEU A 11 -21.54 4.25 -4.73
C LEU A 11 -20.35 5.16 -4.39
N LEU A 12 -20.23 5.62 -3.14
CA LEU A 12 -19.12 6.47 -2.68
C LEU A 12 -17.91 5.65 -2.19
N SER A 13 -17.83 4.39 -2.60
CA SER A 13 -16.73 3.47 -2.34
C SER A 13 -15.55 3.65 -3.33
N ALA A 14 -15.47 4.79 -4.02
CA ALA A 14 -14.22 5.32 -4.60
C ALA A 14 -13.20 5.75 -3.52
N ARG A 15 -13.31 5.16 -2.32
CA ARG A 15 -12.49 5.42 -1.13
C ARG A 15 -11.18 4.63 -1.14
N PHE A 16 -10.91 3.84 -2.16
CA PHE A 16 -9.56 3.35 -2.43
C PHE A 16 -8.74 4.50 -3.05
N ARG A 17 -8.61 5.59 -2.30
CA ARG A 17 -7.56 6.57 -2.56
C ARG A 17 -6.27 5.84 -2.19
N GLU A 18 -5.36 5.73 -3.17
CA GLU A 18 -4.01 5.19 -2.99
C GLU A 18 -3.50 5.56 -1.59
N PRO A 19 -2.97 4.61 -0.81
CA PRO A 19 -2.34 4.93 0.46
C PRO A 19 -1.28 5.99 0.21
N SER A 20 -1.59 7.20 0.64
CA SER A 20 -0.71 8.36 0.49
C SER A 20 0.28 8.44 1.65
N VAL A 21 0.30 7.47 2.57
CA VAL A 21 1.06 7.51 3.82
C VAL A 21 1.70 6.15 4.09
N CYS A 22 3.01 6.15 4.34
CA CYS A 22 3.79 4.93 4.51
C CYS A 22 3.47 4.27 5.85
N ALA A 23 3.17 2.98 5.86
CA ALA A 23 2.89 2.24 7.08
C ALA A 23 4.12 2.05 8.00
N ALA A 24 5.34 2.21 7.48
CA ALA A 24 6.57 2.12 8.26
C ALA A 24 7.03 3.46 8.84
N CYS A 25 7.10 4.52 8.01
CA CYS A 25 7.63 5.82 8.45
C CYS A 25 6.56 6.90 8.64
N GLY A 26 5.32 6.69 8.21
CA GLY A 26 4.25 7.69 8.28
C GLY A 26 4.41 8.86 7.32
N ALA A 27 5.41 8.83 6.43
CA ALA A 27 5.62 9.90 5.45
C ALA A 27 4.56 9.86 4.35
N GLU A 28 4.15 11.04 3.89
CA GLU A 28 3.28 11.15 2.74
C GLU A 28 4.02 10.76 1.46
N PHE A 29 3.50 9.79 0.72
CA PHE A 29 4.10 9.26 -0.49
C PHE A 29 3.01 8.76 -1.44
N SER A 30 3.22 8.84 -2.75
CA SER A 30 2.24 8.31 -3.70
C SER A 30 2.53 6.85 -3.98
N CYS A 31 1.65 5.89 -3.65
CA CYS A 31 1.92 4.49 -3.95
C CYS A 31 2.19 4.26 -5.46
N GLY A 32 3.27 3.54 -5.78
CA GLY A 32 3.61 3.20 -7.16
C GLY A 32 2.66 2.21 -7.82
N ALA A 33 1.72 1.59 -7.07
CA ALA A 33 0.73 0.60 -7.55
C ALA A 33 -0.34 1.17 -8.52
N SER A 34 0.09 1.97 -9.49
CA SER A 34 -0.65 2.46 -10.64
C SER A 34 -0.22 1.68 -11.90
N LEU A 35 -0.47 2.23 -13.10
CA LEU A 35 -0.12 1.61 -14.40
C LEU A 35 1.35 1.16 -14.55
N ARG A 36 2.28 1.68 -13.75
CA ARG A 36 3.71 1.29 -13.80
C ARG A 36 4.08 0.11 -12.89
N GLY A 37 3.19 -0.33 -12.00
CA GLY A 37 3.45 -1.42 -11.06
C GLY A 37 4.01 -0.95 -9.71
N CYS A 38 3.81 -1.77 -8.67
CA CYS A 38 4.16 -1.42 -7.29
C CYS A 38 5.68 -1.51 -7.03
N TRP A 39 6.25 -0.56 -6.29
CA TRP A 39 7.65 -0.63 -5.85
C TRP A 39 7.97 -1.86 -5.02
N CYS A 40 6.99 -2.39 -4.28
CA CYS A 40 7.14 -3.65 -3.55
C CYS A 40 7.45 -4.84 -4.48
N SER A 41 7.17 -4.71 -5.78
CA SER A 41 7.48 -5.71 -6.81
C SER A 41 8.63 -5.28 -7.73
N GLU A 42 8.93 -3.98 -7.84
CA GLU A 42 10.05 -3.46 -8.63
C GLU A 42 11.39 -3.57 -7.88
N ILE A 43 11.39 -3.29 -6.58
CA ILE A 43 12.58 -3.41 -5.73
C ILE A 43 12.81 -4.90 -5.45
N LYS A 44 14.03 -5.37 -5.72
CA LYS A 44 14.45 -6.74 -5.36
C LYS A 44 14.46 -6.89 -3.84
N LEU A 45 13.36 -7.41 -3.32
CA LEU A 45 13.20 -7.86 -1.95
C LEU A 45 13.06 -9.38 -2.00
N ASP A 46 13.71 -10.06 -1.06
CA ASP A 46 13.50 -11.49 -0.88
C ASP A 46 12.02 -11.78 -0.59
N GLU A 47 11.53 -12.91 -1.10
CA GLU A 47 10.11 -13.23 -0.96
C GLU A 47 9.71 -13.44 0.51
N ALA A 48 10.64 -13.95 1.33
CA ALA A 48 10.50 -14.03 2.78
C ALA A 48 10.34 -12.65 3.43
N THR A 49 11.19 -11.68 3.07
CA THR A 49 11.11 -10.30 3.54
C THR A 49 9.79 -9.66 3.09
N ARG A 50 9.38 -9.85 1.84
CA ARG A 50 8.11 -9.32 1.33
C ARG A 50 6.90 -9.89 2.08
N ALA A 51 6.92 -11.19 2.38
CA ALA A 51 5.88 -11.84 3.17
C ALA A 51 5.85 -11.33 4.62
N GLU A 52 7.03 -11.14 5.25
CA GLU A 52 7.14 -10.50 6.57
C GLU A 52 6.53 -9.10 6.53
N LEU A 53 6.92 -8.26 5.57
CA LEU A 53 6.45 -6.89 5.44
C LEU A 53 4.93 -6.83 5.22
N GLY A 54 4.36 -7.71 4.40
CA GLY A 54 2.90 -7.78 4.20
C GLY A 54 2.14 -8.25 5.43
N SER A 55 2.77 -9.06 6.29
CA SER A 55 2.19 -9.51 7.57
C SER A 55 2.32 -8.44 8.66
N ARG A 56 3.45 -7.75 8.69
CA ARG A 56 3.84 -6.76 9.71
C ARG A 56 3.22 -5.39 9.45
N TYR A 57 3.13 -4.98 8.19
CA TYR A 57 2.55 -3.72 7.75
C TYR A 57 1.27 -3.98 6.94
N ARG A 58 0.11 -3.57 7.46
CA ARG A 58 -1.18 -3.66 6.74
C ARG A 58 -1.42 -2.50 5.77
N GLY A 59 -0.37 -1.98 5.14
CA GLY A 59 -0.44 -0.79 4.27
C GLY A 59 0.73 -0.73 3.28
N CYS A 60 0.72 0.29 2.42
CA CYS A 60 1.81 0.46 1.46
C CYS A 60 3.04 1.11 2.11
N LEU A 61 4.20 0.76 1.58
CA LEU A 61 5.49 1.28 2.00
C LEU A 61 6.05 2.19 0.90
N CYS A 62 6.68 3.29 1.31
CA CYS A 62 7.36 4.17 0.38
C CYS A 62 8.64 3.53 -0.16
N ARG A 63 9.07 4.04 -1.32
CA ARG A 63 10.29 3.59 -2.00
C ARG A 63 11.51 3.63 -1.08
N GLU A 64 11.70 4.72 -0.34
CA GLU A 64 12.81 4.88 0.62
C GLU A 64 12.83 3.80 1.70
N CYS A 65 11.66 3.48 2.29
CA CYS A 65 11.57 2.41 3.29
C CYS A 65 11.88 1.05 2.67
N LEU A 66 11.38 0.78 1.46
CA LEU A 66 11.65 -0.48 0.76
C LEU A 66 13.13 -0.60 0.36
N GLU A 67 13.76 0.45 -0.14
CA GLU A 67 15.19 0.46 -0.47
C GLU A 67 16.04 0.24 0.79
N ARG A 68 15.68 0.89 1.91
CA ARG A 68 16.38 0.71 3.18
C ARG A 68 16.24 -0.72 3.73
N LEU A 69 15.05 -1.30 3.63
CA LEU A 69 14.78 -2.69 4.01
C LEU A 69 15.51 -3.68 3.10
N ALA A 70 15.60 -3.39 1.80
CA ALA A 70 16.33 -4.21 0.83
C ALA A 70 17.83 -4.22 1.13
N VAL A 71 18.41 -3.08 1.55
CA VAL A 71 19.81 -3.01 1.99
C VAL A 71 20.03 -3.77 3.30
N ASP A 72 19.12 -3.65 4.26
CA ASP A 72 19.23 -4.30 5.59
C ASP A 72 19.11 -5.83 5.51
N ASN A 73 18.28 -6.34 4.59
CA ASN A 73 18.08 -7.79 4.38
C ASN A 73 19.10 -8.44 3.44
N ALA A 74 20.01 -7.68 2.82
CA ALA A 74 21.05 -8.22 1.92
C ALA A 74 22.30 -8.76 2.67
N VAL A 75 22.18 -9.02 3.98
CA VAL A 75 23.23 -9.52 4.88
C VAL A 75 23.20 -11.03 5.01
#